data_AF-A0AAV4CNF3-F1
#
_entry.id   AF-A0AAV4CNF3-F1
#
_cell.length_a   1.000
_cell.length_b   1.000
_cell.length_c   1.000
_cell.angle_alpha   90.00
_cell.angle_beta   90.00
_cell.angle_gamma   90.00
#
_symmetry.space_group_name_H-M   'P 1'
#
loop_
_entity.id
_entity.type
_entity.pdbx_description
1 polymer ?
#
loop_
_entity_poly.entity_id
_entity_poly.type
_entity_poly.pdbx_seq_one_letter_code
_entity_poly.pdbx_strand_id
1 'polypeptide(L)'
;MKFKRFVREQMFSEKEAKDYLCWVLVDRAADYYTLMMREDRHMQLRQLMKRMEQRFASKHLRETALIRFQNLALYAFEEDAGAGLWK
;
A
#
# COMPACT_ATOMS: atom_id res chain seq x y z
N MET A 1 0.84 -0.37 -7.16
CA MET A 1 0.98 -0.59 -8.63
C MET A 1 0.87 0.67 -9.49
N LYS A 2 0.08 1.70 -9.12
CA LYS A 2 -0.11 2.93 -9.93
C LYS A 2 1.20 3.66 -10.31
N PHE A 3 2.10 3.88 -9.35
CA PHE A 3 3.37 4.57 -9.60
C PHE A 3 4.30 3.84 -10.59
N LYS A 4 4.44 2.51 -10.46
CA LYS A 4 5.27 1.69 -11.38
C LYS A 4 4.75 1.75 -12.82
N ARG A 5 3.43 1.86 -13.00
CA ARG A 5 2.80 2.02 -14.32
C ARG A 5 3.06 3.41 -14.89
N PHE A 6 2.88 4.46 -14.08
CA PHE A 6 3.16 5.84 -14.47
C PHE A 6 4.62 6.03 -14.93
N VAL A 7 5.59 5.56 -14.15
CA VAL A 7 7.03 5.62 -14.51
C VAL A 7 7.31 4.96 -15.85
N ARG A 8 6.64 3.82 -16.14
CA ARG A 8 6.79 3.10 -17.41
C ARG A 8 6.20 3.88 -18.59
N GLU A 9 5.00 4.42 -18.42
CA GLU A 9 4.30 5.18 -19.48
C GLU A 9 5.03 6.48 -19.82
N GLN A 10 5.65 7.12 -18.83
CA GLN A 10 6.43 8.35 -19.03
C GLN A 10 7.89 8.09 -19.45
N MET A 11 8.30 6.82 -19.55
CA MET A 11 9.68 6.42 -19.88
C MET A 11 10.75 7.10 -19.00
N PHE A 12 10.44 7.36 -17.74
CA PHE A 12 11.37 8.01 -16.83
C PHE A 12 12.62 7.18 -16.59
N SER A 13 13.77 7.86 -16.60
CA SER A 13 15.00 7.30 -16.08
C SER A 13 14.87 7.00 -14.59
N GLU A 14 15.76 6.16 -14.07
CA GLU A 14 15.73 5.80 -12.65
C GLU A 14 15.90 7.02 -11.74
N LYS A 15 16.70 8.00 -12.17
CA LYS A 15 16.90 9.26 -11.45
C LYS A 15 15.61 10.08 -11.41
N GLU A 16 14.99 10.32 -12.57
CA GLU A 16 13.74 11.08 -12.65
C GLU A 16 12.61 10.43 -11.84
N ALA A 17 12.55 9.09 -11.84
CA ALA A 17 11.57 8.38 -11.04
C ALA A 17 11.80 8.55 -9.52
N LYS A 18 13.05 8.60 -9.04
CA LYS A 18 13.36 8.89 -7.63
C LYS A 18 13.02 10.33 -7.28
N ASP A 19 13.43 11.27 -8.12
CA ASP A 19 13.14 12.68 -7.93
C ASP A 19 11.63 12.89 -7.85
N TYR A 20 10.86 12.36 -8.80
CA TYR A 20 9.40 12.46 -8.78
C TYR A 20 8.78 11.76 -7.56
N LEU A 21 9.33 10.62 -7.14
CA LEU A 21 8.87 9.92 -5.95
C LEU A 21 9.00 10.81 -4.70
N CYS A 22 10.08 11.58 -4.57
CA CYS A 22 10.26 12.54 -3.48
C CYS A 22 9.11 13.57 -3.41
N TRP A 23 8.63 14.06 -4.57
CA TRP A 23 7.59 15.08 -4.66
C TRP A 23 6.19 14.57 -4.28
N VAL A 24 5.90 13.29 -4.53
CA VAL A 24 4.56 12.73 -4.27
C VAL A 24 4.40 12.15 -2.88
N LEU A 25 5.48 12.01 -2.12
CA LEU A 25 5.44 11.52 -0.74
C LEU A 25 5.12 12.67 0.21
N VAL A 26 4.31 12.37 1.22
CA VAL A 26 3.90 13.32 2.26
C VAL A 26 4.14 12.74 3.64
N ASP A 27 4.22 13.62 4.65
CA ASP A 27 4.37 13.29 6.06
C ASP A 27 5.52 12.28 6.33
N ARG A 28 5.23 11.27 7.15
CA ARG A 28 6.18 10.24 7.57
C ARG A 28 6.79 9.46 6.40
N ALA A 29 6.13 9.40 5.25
CA ALA A 29 6.65 8.73 4.08
C ALA A 29 7.76 9.54 3.40
N ALA A 30 7.63 10.87 3.38
CA ALA A 30 8.68 11.78 2.90
C ALA A 30 9.90 11.78 3.83
N ASP A 31 9.67 11.78 5.14
CA ASP A 31 10.74 11.69 6.15
C ASP A 31 11.54 10.39 6.00
N TYR A 32 10.83 9.26 5.84
CA TYR A 32 11.45 7.96 5.67
C TYR A 32 12.22 7.84 4.35
N TYR A 33 11.69 8.41 3.26
CA TYR A 33 12.43 8.52 2.00
C TYR A 33 13.73 9.30 2.18
N THR A 34 13.68 10.45 2.85
CA THR A 34 14.85 11.30 3.12
C THR A 34 15.90 10.55 3.93
N LEU A 35 15.48 9.80 4.95
CA LEU A 35 16.38 8.96 5.75
C LEU A 35 17.09 7.91 4.88
N MET A 36 16.35 7.19 4.03
CA MET A 36 16.93 6.17 3.16
C MET A 36 17.93 6.75 2.15
N MET A 37 17.64 7.91 1.58
CA MET A 37 18.58 8.57 0.65
C MET A 37 19.82 9.14 1.35
N ARG A 38 19.73 9.47 2.64
CA ARG A 38 20.91 9.84 3.45
C ARG A 38 21.80 8.63 3.75
N GLU A 39 21.20 7.48 4.06
CA GLU A 39 21.94 6.24 4.32
C GLU A 39 22.61 5.67 3.07
N ASP A 40 21.89 5.65 1.94
CA ASP A 40 22.39 5.13 0.67
C ASP A 40 21.86 5.96 -0.51
N ARG A 41 22.72 6.84 -1.02
CA ARG A 41 22.45 7.70 -2.18
C ARG A 41 22.39 6.93 -3.50
N HIS A 42 22.94 5.71 -3.56
CA HIS A 42 22.95 4.88 -4.76
C HIS A 42 21.87 3.80 -4.75
N MET A 43 21.02 3.76 -3.72
CA MET A 43 19.93 2.81 -3.57
C MET A 43 19.08 2.77 -4.83
N GLN A 44 18.89 1.57 -5.39
CA GLN A 44 18.11 1.42 -6.60
C GLN A 44 16.62 1.67 -6.36
N LEU A 45 15.91 2.22 -7.34
CA LEU A 45 14.48 2.52 -7.23
C LEU A 45 13.65 1.28 -6.81
N ARG A 46 14.02 0.10 -7.31
CA ARG A 46 13.36 -1.16 -6.93
C ARG A 46 13.52 -1.47 -5.43
N GLN A 47 14.72 -1.28 -4.90
CA GLN A 47 15.02 -1.52 -3.49
C GLN A 47 14.29 -0.52 -2.60
N LEU A 48 14.33 0.76 -2.99
CA LEU A 48 13.61 1.84 -2.35
C LEU A 48 12.10 1.56 -2.27
N MET A 49 11.47 1.22 -3.40
CA MET A 49 10.05 0.87 -3.45
C MET A 49 9.71 -0.32 -2.55
N LYS A 50 10.59 -1.34 -2.50
CA LYS A 50 10.39 -2.51 -1.63
C LYS A 50 10.42 -2.13 -0.15
N ARG A 51 11.35 -1.25 0.27
CA ARG A 51 11.42 -0.77 1.65
C ARG A 51 10.19 0.08 2.02
N MET A 52 9.76 0.96 1.12
CA MET A 52 8.53 1.74 1.29
C MET A 52 7.30 0.83 1.44
N GLU A 53 7.16 -0.18 0.57
CA GLU A 53 6.09 -1.17 0.65
C GLU A 53 6.17 -1.95 1.98
N GLN A 54 7.35 -2.38 2.44
CA GLN A 54 7.49 -3.10 3.71
C GLN A 54 7.13 -2.24 4.94
N ARG A 55 7.45 -0.94 4.90
CA ARG A 55 7.23 -0.03 6.02
C ARG A 55 5.80 0.48 6.11
N PHE A 56 5.19 0.80 4.96
CA PHE A 56 3.90 1.49 4.90
C PHE A 56 2.77 0.66 4.31
N ALA A 57 3.03 -0.41 3.56
CA ALA A 57 1.94 -1.30 3.19
C ALA A 57 1.49 -2.04 4.45
N SER A 58 0.22 -1.88 4.79
CA SER A 58 -0.45 -2.73 5.76
C SER A 58 -0.32 -4.17 5.28
N LYS A 59 0.57 -4.94 5.92
CA LYS A 59 0.55 -6.41 5.80
C LYS A 59 -0.78 -6.85 6.39
N HIS A 60 -1.80 -7.02 5.55
CA HIS A 60 -2.92 -7.86 5.93
C HIS A 60 -2.36 -9.26 6.13
N LEU A 61 -2.12 -9.62 7.40
CA LEU A 61 -2.02 -11.01 7.81
C LEU A 61 -3.25 -11.70 7.23
N ARG A 62 -3.03 -12.64 6.31
CA ARG A 62 -4.10 -13.38 5.61
C ARG A 62 -5.17 -13.88 6.58
N GLU A 63 -4.77 -14.29 7.78
CA GLU A 63 -5.65 -14.74 8.85
C GLU A 63 -6.69 -13.68 9.25
N THR A 64 -6.28 -12.42 9.46
CA THR A 64 -7.22 -11.33 9.78
C THR A 64 -8.15 -10.96 8.63
N ALA A 65 -7.70 -11.10 7.38
CA ALA A 65 -8.54 -10.87 6.21
C ALA A 65 -9.60 -11.98 6.05
N LEU A 66 -9.22 -13.24 6.31
CA LEU A 66 -10.11 -14.40 6.32
C LEU A 66 -11.16 -14.29 7.43
N ILE A 67 -10.75 -13.92 8.65
CA ILE A 67 -11.66 -13.71 9.78
C ILE A 67 -12.62 -12.55 9.50
N ARG A 68 -12.13 -11.42 8.94
CA ARG A 68 -13.03 -10.31 8.55
C ARG A 68 -14.02 -10.72 7.47
N PHE A 69 -13.59 -11.52 6.49
CA PHE A 69 -14.48 -12.02 5.43
C PHE A 69 -15.52 -13.00 5.98
N GLN A 70 -15.12 -13.95 6.83
CA GLN A 70 -16.04 -14.89 7.49
C GLN A 70 -17.03 -14.18 8.40
N ASN A 71 -16.58 -13.19 9.17
CA ASN A 71 -17.47 -12.41 10.03
C ASN A 71 -18.46 -11.58 9.22
N LEU A 72 -18.04 -10.95 8.12
CA LEU A 72 -18.95 -10.22 7.23
C LEU A 72 -20.00 -11.15 6.59
N ALA A 73 -19.62 -12.37 6.23
CA ALA A 73 -20.56 -13.37 5.72
C ALA A 73 -21.57 -13.83 6.78
N LEU A 74 -21.16 -13.92 8.05
CA LEU A 74 -22.05 -14.27 9.17
C LEU A 74 -23.05 -13.15 9.48
N TYR A 75 -22.62 -11.89 9.52
CA TYR A 75 -23.52 -10.76 9.75
C TYR A 75 -24.55 -10.58 8.61
N ALA A 76 -24.13 -10.82 7.36
CA ALA A 76 -25.06 -10.80 6.22
C ALA A 76 -26.13 -11.90 6.31
N PHE A 77 -25.80 -13.05 6.91
CA PHE A 77 -26.74 -14.16 7.13
C PHE A 77 -27.72 -13.88 8.29
N GLU A 78 -27.26 -13.17 9.33
CA GLU A 78 -28.10 -12.78 10.47
C GLU A 78 -29.11 -11.68 10.11
N GLU A 79 -28.76 -10.73 9.23
CA GLU A 79 -29.72 -9.73 8.73
C GLU A 79 -30.85 -10.36 7.89
N ASP A 80 -30.54 -11.38 7.08
CA ASP A 80 -31.57 -12.13 6.32
C ASP A 80 -32.44 -13.03 7.21
N ALA A 81 -31.89 -13.59 8.30
CA ALA A 81 -32.66 -14.41 9.25
C ALA A 81 -33.57 -13.57 10.17
N GLY A 82 -33.21 -12.32 10.46
CA GLY A 82 -33.98 -11.40 11.30
C GLY A 82 -35.15 -10.70 10.59
N ALA A 83 -35.16 -10.67 9.26
CA ALA A 83 -36.20 -9.99 8.47
C ALA A 83 -37.50 -10.79 8.30
N GLY A 84 -37.57 -12.04 8.81
CA GLY A 84 -38.68 -12.97 8.59
C GLY A 84 -39.68 -13.16 9.75
N LEU A 85 -39.52 -12.47 10.89
CA LEU A 85 -40.30 -12.77 12.11
C LEU A 85 -41.20 -11.63 12.62
N TRP A 86 -41.71 -10.79 11.71
CA TRP A 86 -42.83 -9.88 12.02
C TRP A 86 -43.75 -9.71 10.81
N LYS A 87 -44.62 -10.70 10.56
CA LYS A 87 -45.94 -10.52 9.92
C LYS A 87 -46.92 -11.56 10.44
#